data_AF-A0A497LHR7-F1
#
_entry.id   AF-A0A497LHR7-F1
#
_cell.length_a   1.000
_cell.length_b   1.000
_cell.length_c   1.000
_cell.angle_alpha   90.00
_cell.angle_beta   90.00
_cell.angle_gamma   90.00
#
_symmetry.space_group_name_H-M   'P 1'
#
loop_
_entity.id
_entity.type
_entity.pdbx_description
1 polymer ?
#
loop_
_entity_poly.entity_id
_entity_poly.type
_entity_poly.pdbx_seq_one_letter_code
_entity_poly.pdbx_strand_id
1 'polypeptide(L)'
;MNKVLDIAYRQMIVALDTINDLEKAVEAVAERNSETAKTIIARLFKTEEEVDDLRRVVFEELTKGRLPPRDREDIMKLVTN
;
A
#
# COMPACT_ATOMS: atom_id res chain seq x y z
N MET A 1 14.08 -11.88 11.27
CA MET A 1 13.47 -11.21 10.09
C MET A 1 13.61 -9.70 10.29
N ASN A 2 13.95 -8.95 9.25
CA ASN A 2 14.21 -7.52 9.36
C ASN A 2 12.87 -6.78 9.34
N LYS A 3 12.43 -6.28 10.50
CA LYS A 3 11.11 -5.62 10.69
C LYS A 3 10.76 -4.63 9.59
N VAL A 4 11.74 -3.89 9.06
CA VAL A 4 11.53 -2.92 7.97
C VAL A 4 11.06 -3.60 6.68
N LEU A 5 11.70 -4.71 6.31
CA LEU A 5 11.35 -5.48 5.12
C LEU A 5 9.97 -6.13 5.26
N ASP A 6 9.62 -6.59 6.45
CA ASP A 6 8.30 -7.20 6.71
C ASP A 6 7.17 -6.17 6.51
N ILE A 7 7.38 -4.94 6.97
CA ILE A 7 6.40 -3.85 6.83
C ILE A 7 6.33 -3.37 5.38
N ALA A 8 7.48 -3.22 4.70
CA ALA A 8 7.52 -2.90 3.28
C ALA A 8 6.81 -3.97 2.43
N TYR A 9 7.03 -5.24 2.74
CA TYR A 9 6.35 -6.35 2.07
C TYR A 9 4.83 -6.30 2.26
N ARG A 10 4.37 -6.03 3.50
CA ARG A 10 2.94 -5.85 3.77
C ARG A 10 2.37 -4.65 3.02
N GLN A 11 3.06 -3.51 3.01
CA GLN A 11 2.64 -2.31 2.28
C GLN A 11 2.42 -2.62 0.79
N MET A 12 3.32 -3.38 0.17
CA MET A 12 3.19 -3.81 -1.23
C MET A 12 1.99 -4.73 -1.46
N ILE A 13 1.72 -5.69 -0.57
CA ILE A 13 0.53 -6.56 -0.68
C ILE A 13 -0.75 -5.72 -0.65
N VAL A 14 -0.85 -4.80 0.32
CA VAL A 14 -2.04 -3.95 0.48
C VAL A 14 -2.21 -3.02 -0.73
N ALA A 15 -1.10 -2.54 -1.33
CA ALA A 15 -1.15 -1.79 -2.59
C ALA A 15 -1.57 -2.63 -3.80
N LEU A 16 -1.27 -3.93 -3.85
CA LEU A 16 -1.86 -4.80 -4.88
C LEU A 16 -3.36 -5.00 -4.66
N ASP A 17 -3.81 -5.09 -3.41
CA ASP A 17 -5.22 -5.19 -3.08
C ASP A 17 -6.00 -3.93 -3.51
N THR A 18 -5.43 -2.73 -3.38
CA THR A 18 -6.07 -1.50 -3.89
C THR A 18 -6.24 -1.51 -5.41
N ILE A 19 -5.27 -2.05 -6.16
CA ILE A 19 -5.35 -2.18 -7.62
C ILE A 19 -6.47 -3.14 -8.02
N ASN A 20 -6.56 -4.29 -7.36
CA ASN A 20 -7.61 -5.29 -7.58
C ASN A 20 -9.01 -4.73 -7.22
N ASP A 21 -9.09 -3.90 -6.18
CA ASP A 21 -10.34 -3.20 -5.84
C ASP A 21 -10.71 -2.17 -6.90
N LEU A 22 -9.74 -1.46 -7.46
CA LEU A 22 -10.00 -0.49 -8.52
C LEU A 22 -10.52 -1.18 -9.78
N GLU A 23 -9.91 -2.29 -10.18
CA GLU A 23 -10.35 -3.11 -11.30
C GLU A 23 -11.82 -3.52 -11.15
N LYS A 24 -12.18 -4.10 -9.99
CA LYS A 24 -13.57 -4.50 -9.68
C LYS A 24 -14.54 -3.33 -9.64
N ALA A 25 -14.10 -2.17 -9.16
CA ALA A 25 -14.93 -0.97 -9.16
C ALA A 25 -15.23 -0.52 -10.60
N VAL A 26 -14.23 -0.55 -11.49
CA VAL A 26 -14.40 -0.22 -12.91
C VAL A 26 -15.34 -1.21 -13.61
N GLU A 27 -15.20 -2.51 -13.34
CA GLU A 27 -16.12 -3.54 -13.86
C GLU A 27 -17.56 -3.28 -13.40
N ALA A 28 -17.78 -3.04 -12.10
CA ALA A 28 -19.11 -2.75 -11.57
C ALA A 28 -19.73 -1.48 -12.18
N VAL A 29 -18.92 -0.45 -12.46
CA VAL A 29 -19.37 0.75 -13.18
C VAL A 29 -19.78 0.41 -14.61
N ALA A 30 -18.99 -0.40 -15.33
CA ALA A 30 -19.29 -0.83 -16.69
C ALA A 30 -20.62 -1.61 -16.76
N GLU A 31 -20.93 -2.40 -15.72
CA GLU A 31 -22.19 -3.14 -15.56
C GLU A 31 -23.36 -2.28 -15.06
N ARG A 32 -23.17 -0.96 -14.90
CA ARG A 32 -24.14 -0.02 -14.30
C ARG A 32 -24.56 -0.37 -12.87
N ASN A 33 -23.75 -1.15 -12.15
CA ASN A 33 -23.97 -1.52 -10.76
C ASN A 33 -23.35 -0.48 -9.79
N SER A 34 -24.00 0.69 -9.71
CA SER A 34 -23.47 1.84 -8.96
C SER A 34 -23.33 1.63 -7.45
N GLU A 35 -24.14 0.75 -6.84
CA GLU A 35 -24.09 0.46 -5.40
C GLU A 35 -22.87 -0.38 -5.04
N THR A 36 -22.62 -1.44 -5.82
CA THR A 36 -21.41 -2.27 -5.70
C THR A 36 -20.16 -1.43 -5.94
N ALA A 37 -20.14 -0.61 -7.01
CA ALA A 37 -19.01 0.27 -7.30
C ALA A 37 -18.68 1.20 -6.14
N LYS A 38 -19.69 1.87 -5.55
CA LYS A 38 -19.49 2.75 -4.38
C LYS A 38 -18.93 2.01 -3.17
N THR A 39 -19.42 0.80 -2.93
CA THR A 39 -18.97 -0.04 -1.80
C THR A 39 -17.50 -0.43 -1.97
N ILE A 40 -17.11 -0.84 -3.19
CA ILE A 40 -15.72 -1.20 -3.50
C ILE A 40 -14.81 0.04 -3.40
N ILE A 41 -15.23 1.18 -3.93
CA ILE A 41 -14.47 2.45 -3.83
C ILE A 41 -14.28 2.86 -2.36
N ALA A 42 -15.31 2.74 -1.52
CA ALA A 42 -15.20 3.05 -0.10
C ALA A 42 -14.22 2.12 0.63
N ARG A 43 -14.14 0.85 0.24
CA ARG A 43 -13.11 -0.07 0.74
C ARG A 43 -11.71 0.33 0.24
N LEU A 44 -11.59 0.62 -1.06
CA LEU A 44 -10.33 1.03 -1.69
C LEU A 44 -9.70 2.21 -0.96
N PHE A 45 -10.47 3.24 -0.62
CA PHE A 45 -9.97 4.40 0.14
C PHE A 45 -9.40 4.02 1.51
N LYS A 46 -10.04 3.10 2.23
CA LYS A 46 -9.52 2.63 3.53
C LYS A 46 -8.23 1.83 3.36
N THR A 47 -8.17 1.02 2.32
CA THR A 47 -6.97 0.23 2.00
C THR A 47 -5.81 1.14 1.58
N GLU A 48 -6.09 2.24 0.88
CA GLU A 48 -5.09 3.25 0.51
C GLU A 48 -4.56 4.02 1.73
N GLU A 49 -5.41 4.35 2.70
CA GLU A 49 -4.99 4.90 3.99
C GLU A 49 -4.04 3.94 4.73
N GLU A 50 -4.31 2.63 4.71
CA GLU A 50 -3.41 1.61 5.28
C GLU A 50 -2.05 1.55 4.55
N VAL A 51 -2.03 1.70 3.23
CA VAL A 51 -0.78 1.76 2.45
C VAL A 51 0.09 2.93 2.92
N ASP A 52 -0.52 4.10 3.08
CA ASP A 52 0.16 5.32 3.52
C ASP A 52 0.66 5.21 4.97
N ASP A 53 -0.14 4.63 5.86
CA ASP A 53 0.26 4.36 7.25
C ASP A 53 1.47 3.41 7.31
N LEU A 54 1.44 2.31 6.55
CA LEU A 54 2.55 1.37 6.51
C LEU A 54 3.82 2.02 5.92
N ARG A 55 3.69 2.86 4.89
CA ARG A 55 4.81 3.64 4.34
C ARG A 55 5.43 4.55 5.40
N ARG A 56 4.60 5.22 6.21
CA ARG A 56 5.07 6.08 7.32
C ARG A 56 5.86 5.27 8.35
N VAL A 57 5.37 4.10 8.72
CA VAL A 57 6.08 3.20 9.67
C VAL A 57 7.41 2.72 9.09
N VAL A 58 7.48 2.39 7.79
CA VAL A 58 8.76 2.04 7.12
C VAL A 58 9.75 3.19 7.26
N PHE A 59 9.34 4.42 6.95
CA PHE A 59 10.21 5.59 7.07
C PHE A 59 10.69 5.81 8.49
N GLU A 60 9.82 5.71 9.49
CA GLU A 60 10.20 5.81 10.90
C GLU A 60 11.23 4.76 11.30
N GLU A 61 11.06 3.50 10.89
CA GLU A 61 12.03 2.44 11.20
C GLU A 61 13.38 2.66 10.49
N LEU A 62 13.38 3.18 9.26
CA LEU A 62 14.61 3.51 8.52
C LEU A 62 15.43 4.60 9.22
N THR A 63 14.79 5.57 9.90
CA THR A 63 15.52 6.62 10.64
C THR A 63 16.33 6.11 11.84
N LYS A 64 16.03 4.90 12.34
CA LYS A 64 16.70 4.32 13.53
C LYS A 64 18.14 3.88 13.28
N GLY A 65 18.66 4.04 12.05
CA GLY A 65 20.07 3.86 11.73
C GLY A 65 20.58 2.42 11.78
N ARG A 66 19.68 1.42 11.84
CA ARG A 66 20.04 -0.01 11.98
C ARG A 66 20.58 -0.66 10.71
N LEU A 67 20.39 -0.01 9.56
CA LEU A 67 20.79 -0.50 8.24
C LEU A 67 21.85 0.39 7.61
N PRO A 68 22.75 -0.15 6.77
CA PRO A 68 23.66 0.64 5.95
C PRO A 68 22.91 1.73 5.16
N PRO A 69 23.55 2.91 4.91
CA PRO A 69 22.90 4.01 4.20
C PRO A 69 22.29 3.63 2.85
N ARG A 70 23.00 2.79 2.08
CA ARG A 70 22.55 2.30 0.78
C ARG A 70 21.26 1.46 0.89
N ASP A 71 21.23 0.51 1.82
CA ASP A 71 20.06 -0.35 2.04
C ASP A 71 18.84 0.48 2.47
N ARG A 72 19.04 1.54 3.25
CA ARG A 72 17.95 2.46 3.61
C ARG A 72 17.40 3.21 2.40
N GLU A 73 18.28 3.67 1.51
CA GLU A 73 17.89 4.38 0.28
C GLU A 73 17.14 3.45 -0.67
N ASP A 74 17.61 2.22 -0.84
CA ASP A 74 16.98 1.23 -1.70
C ASP A 74 15.57 0.88 -1.20
N ILE A 75 15.40 0.67 0.12
CA ILE A 75 14.08 0.42 0.72
C ILE A 75 13.17 1.66 0.62
N MET A 76 13.70 2.86 0.83
CA MET A 76 12.93 4.10 0.70
C MET A 76 12.37 4.27 -0.70
N LYS A 77 13.17 3.99 -1.74
CA LYS A 77 12.72 3.99 -3.14
C LYS A 77 11.70 2.90 -3.41
N LEU A 78 11.85 1.72 -2.81
CA LEU A 78 10.92 0.61 -2.99
C LEU A 78 9.49 0.94 -2.52
N VAL A 79 9.33 1.63 -1.39
CA VAL A 79 8.00 1.96 -0.83
C VAL A 79 7.40 3.27 -1.32
N THR A 80 8.16 4.04 -2.11
CA THR A 80 7.73 5.34 -2.66
C THR A 80 7.21 5.23 -4.09
N ASN A 81 7.73 4.26 -4.87
CA ASN A 81 7.30 4.00 -6.24
C ASN A 81 6.13 3.03 -6.29
#